data_AF-A0A022QSL2-F1
#
_entry.id   AF-A0A022QSL2-F1
#
_cell.length_a   1.000
_cell.length_b   1.000
_cell.length_c   1.000
_cell.angle_alpha   90.00
_cell.angle_beta   90.00
_cell.angle_gamma   90.00
#
_symmetry.space_group_name_H-M   'P 1'
#
loop_
_entity.id
_entity.type
_entity.pdbx_description
1 polymer ?
#
loop_
_entity_poly.entity_id
_entity_poly.type
_entity_poly.pdbx_seq_one_letter_code
_entity_poly.pdbx_strand_id
1 'polypeptide(L)'
;MDALQESGWEELRKEARKIEGDLDVKLSSYAKLGARFNQGGHVDSGSPTLGSSRSWKSMDMEIESLLEKLLDINDSMSRCAASAAPTTSVTQKLARHRDILHEFTQEFRRIKGNINSMKEHAELLSSVRDDISEYKASGSVSPRMQLLRERAAIHGSISHKKMFAS
;
A
#
# COMPACT_ATOMS: atom_id res chain seq x y z
N MET A 1 36.57 34.30 4.99
CA MET A 1 35.21 34.03 4.47
C MET A 1 34.80 32.56 4.70
N ASP A 2 35.73 31.69 5.11
CA ASP A 2 35.48 30.25 5.34
C ASP A 2 34.49 29.94 6.49
N ALA A 3 34.52 30.71 7.59
CA ALA A 3 33.67 30.44 8.76
C ALA A 3 32.15 30.61 8.49
N LEU A 4 31.77 31.50 7.57
CA LEU A 4 30.36 31.70 7.16
C LEU A 4 29.85 30.60 6.22
N GLN A 5 30.76 29.96 5.50
CA GLN A 5 30.44 28.88 4.57
C GLN A 5 30.36 27.54 5.31
N GLU A 6 31.19 27.36 6.34
CA GLU A 6 31.12 26.24 7.28
C GLU A 6 29.84 26.28 8.11
N SER A 7 29.36 27.48 8.52
CA SER A 7 28.10 27.62 9.25
C SER A 7 26.87 27.23 8.41
N GLY A 8 26.82 27.64 7.14
CA GLY A 8 25.71 27.27 6.24
C GLY A 8 25.64 25.77 5.95
N TRP A 9 26.80 25.12 5.76
CA TRP A 9 26.87 23.66 5.63
C TRP A 9 26.39 22.94 6.90
N GLU A 10 26.77 23.43 8.08
CA GLU A 10 26.36 22.83 9.34
C GLU A 10 24.85 22.92 9.58
N GLU A 11 24.26 24.06 9.26
CA GLU A 11 22.82 24.29 9.36
C GLU A 11 22.04 23.34 8.46
N LEU A 12 22.46 23.19 7.20
CA LEU A 12 21.87 22.23 6.27
C LEU A 12 21.95 20.80 6.81
N ARG A 13 23.05 20.40 7.46
CA ARG A 13 23.18 19.05 8.05
C ARG A 13 22.24 18.83 9.22
N LYS A 14 22.04 19.85 10.05
CA LYS A 14 21.06 19.79 11.16
C LYS A 14 19.64 19.67 10.60
N GLU A 15 19.33 20.41 9.55
CA GLU A 15 18.01 20.33 8.91
C GLU A 15 17.79 18.97 8.23
N ALA A 16 18.77 18.45 7.50
CA ALA A 16 18.71 17.12 6.89
C ALA A 16 18.38 16.04 7.95
N ARG A 17 19.11 16.01 9.06
CA ARG A 17 18.85 15.03 10.15
C ARG A 17 17.46 15.15 10.76
N LYS A 18 16.91 16.36 10.84
CA LYS A 18 15.55 16.57 11.31
C LYS A 18 14.55 15.94 10.33
N ILE A 19 14.69 16.22 9.03
CA ILE A 19 13.84 15.65 7.99
C ILE A 19 13.97 14.13 7.91
N GLU A 20 15.20 13.60 8.03
CA GLU A 20 15.47 12.15 8.11
C GLU A 20 14.72 11.50 9.28
N GLY A 21 14.71 12.14 10.47
CA GLY A 21 13.96 11.65 11.62
C GLY A 21 12.44 11.70 11.42
N ASP A 22 11.93 12.77 10.81
CA ASP A 22 10.51 12.90 10.47
C ASP A 22 10.09 11.82 9.44
N LEU A 23 10.95 11.54 8.45
CA LEU A 23 10.75 10.48 7.45
C LEU A 23 10.67 9.10 8.09
N ASP A 24 11.57 8.75 9.01
CA ASP A 24 11.56 7.45 9.71
C ASP A 24 10.24 7.20 10.44
N VAL A 25 9.76 8.19 11.20
CA VAL A 25 8.49 8.11 11.94
C VAL A 25 7.29 7.98 10.98
N LYS A 26 7.29 8.75 9.89
CA LYS A 26 6.20 8.74 8.91
C LYS A 26 6.18 7.45 8.10
N LEU A 27 7.31 6.96 7.62
CA LEU A 27 7.41 5.69 6.89
C LEU A 27 7.02 4.50 7.78
N SER A 28 7.46 4.50 9.03
CA SER A 28 7.02 3.51 10.03
C SER A 28 5.50 3.51 10.22
N SER A 29 4.88 4.70 10.27
CA SER A 29 3.43 4.84 10.41
C SER A 29 2.69 4.41 9.14
N TYR A 30 3.22 4.78 7.97
CA TYR A 30 2.69 4.42 6.65
C TYR A 30 2.71 2.90 6.45
N ALA A 31 3.81 2.23 6.81
CA ALA A 31 3.91 0.77 6.75
C ALA A 31 2.89 0.08 7.69
N LYS A 32 2.70 0.59 8.91
CA LYS A 32 1.73 0.04 9.88
C LYS A 32 0.29 0.11 9.41
N LEU A 33 -0.09 1.20 8.74
CA LEU A 33 -1.42 1.30 8.14
C LEU A 33 -1.64 0.18 7.11
N GLY A 34 -0.58 -0.29 6.43
CA GLY A 34 -0.65 -1.33 5.41
C GLY A 34 -0.84 -2.72 6.03
N ALA A 35 -0.13 -2.98 7.12
CA ALA A 35 -0.28 -4.22 7.88
C ALA A 35 -1.70 -4.46 8.42
N ARG A 36 -2.48 -3.39 8.67
CA ARG A 36 -3.88 -3.50 9.14
C ARG A 36 -4.80 -4.19 8.14
N PHE A 37 -4.51 -4.13 6.84
CA PHE A 37 -5.27 -4.88 5.84
C PHE A 37 -5.06 -6.40 5.96
N ASN A 38 -3.90 -6.85 6.43
CA ASN A 38 -3.58 -8.28 6.52
C ASN A 38 -4.22 -8.96 7.74
N GLN A 39 -4.51 -8.19 8.80
CA GLN A 39 -5.09 -8.71 10.04
C GLN A 39 -6.63 -8.72 10.03
N GLY A 40 -7.27 -8.08 9.04
CA GLY A 40 -8.71 -7.87 8.96
C GLY A 40 -9.53 -9.03 8.39
N GLY A 41 -9.13 -10.29 8.61
CA GLY A 41 -9.91 -11.47 8.22
C GLY A 41 -11.24 -11.64 8.98
N HIS A 42 -11.53 -10.77 9.96
CA HIS A 42 -12.78 -10.80 10.73
C HIS A 42 -13.09 -9.40 11.27
N VAL A 43 -13.68 -8.54 10.45
CA VAL A 43 -14.54 -7.48 10.99
C VAL A 43 -15.78 -7.34 10.13
N ASP A 44 -16.87 -7.31 10.85
CA ASP A 44 -18.27 -7.17 10.45
C ASP A 44 -18.55 -6.24 9.27
N SER A 45 -19.64 -6.60 8.61
CA SER A 45 -20.41 -5.75 7.71
C SER A 45 -20.47 -4.28 8.17
N GLY A 46 -19.87 -3.37 7.40
CA GLY A 46 -20.01 -1.93 7.66
C GLY A 46 -18.88 -1.06 7.13
N SER A 47 -18.79 -0.92 5.80
CA SER A 47 -17.96 0.07 5.09
C SER A 47 -16.43 -0.02 5.32
N PRO A 48 -15.69 -0.68 4.41
CA PRO A 48 -14.30 -0.30 4.22
C PRO A 48 -14.28 1.04 3.47
N THR A 49 -13.14 1.74 3.52
CA THR A 49 -12.54 2.46 2.37
C THR A 49 -12.37 3.98 2.42
N LEU A 50 -13.36 4.82 2.70
CA LEU A 50 -13.21 6.26 2.36
C LEU A 50 -12.31 7.07 3.31
N GLY A 51 -12.49 6.93 4.63
CA GLY A 51 -11.68 7.65 5.63
C GLY A 51 -10.21 7.18 5.67
N SER A 52 -10.01 5.87 5.53
CA SER A 52 -8.67 5.27 5.43
C SER A 52 -7.97 5.73 4.15
N SER A 53 -8.65 5.67 2.98
CA SER A 53 -8.08 6.12 1.70
C SER A 53 -7.64 7.59 1.69
N ARG A 54 -8.42 8.47 2.33
CA ARG A 54 -8.03 9.88 2.53
C ARG A 54 -6.81 10.03 3.44
N SER A 55 -6.75 9.29 4.54
CA SER A 55 -5.60 9.27 5.45
C SER A 55 -4.32 8.80 4.74
N TRP A 56 -4.45 7.82 3.84
CA TRP A 56 -3.34 7.29 3.06
C TRP A 56 -2.78 8.32 2.08
N LYS A 57 -3.65 8.91 1.26
CA LYS A 57 -3.24 9.93 0.28
C LYS A 57 -2.60 11.13 0.97
N SER A 58 -3.11 11.53 2.14
CA SER A 58 -2.51 12.61 2.92
C SER A 58 -1.10 12.27 3.38
N MET A 59 -0.87 11.06 3.89
CA MET A 59 0.45 10.62 4.35
C MET A 59 1.43 10.39 3.20
N ASP A 60 0.94 9.90 2.06
CA ASP A 60 1.66 9.76 0.81
C ASP A 60 2.22 11.13 0.34
N MET A 61 1.37 12.15 0.29
CA MET A 61 1.76 13.52 -0.06
C MET A 61 2.75 14.14 0.95
N GLU A 62 2.56 13.88 2.25
CA GLU A 62 3.46 14.39 3.29
C GLU A 62 4.86 13.77 3.19
N ILE A 63 4.94 12.45 2.94
CA ILE A 63 6.22 11.77 2.73
C ILE A 63 6.90 12.26 1.44
N GLU A 64 6.14 12.42 0.35
CA GLU A 64 6.65 12.99 -0.91
C GLU A 64 7.23 14.39 -0.70
N SER A 65 6.54 15.24 0.07
CA SER A 65 7.03 16.58 0.41
C SER A 65 8.30 16.56 1.29
N LEU A 66 8.41 15.64 2.25
CA LEU A 66 9.62 15.49 3.05
C LEU A 66 10.82 14.99 2.22
N LEU A 67 10.59 14.07 1.29
CA LEU A 67 11.62 13.58 0.37
C LEU A 67 12.11 14.68 -0.57
N GLU A 68 11.18 15.47 -1.13
CA GLU A 68 11.52 16.64 -1.97
C GLU A 68 12.33 17.66 -1.18
N LYS A 69 11.92 17.96 0.06
CA LYS A 69 12.67 18.86 0.93
C LYS A 69 14.08 18.34 1.26
N LEU A 70 14.24 17.04 1.50
CA LEU A 70 15.56 16.45 1.74
C LEU A 70 16.45 16.49 0.47
N LEU A 71 15.86 16.33 -0.70
CA LEU A 71 16.54 16.52 -1.98
C LEU A 71 17.05 17.97 -2.13
N ASP A 72 16.20 18.96 -1.87
CA ASP A 72 16.57 20.38 -1.94
C ASP A 72 17.71 20.75 -0.98
N ILE A 73 17.68 20.17 0.23
CA ILE A 73 18.76 20.32 1.22
C ILE A 73 20.06 19.69 0.69
N ASN A 74 19.99 18.48 0.13
CA ASN A 74 21.15 17.80 -0.47
C ASN A 74 21.74 18.57 -1.66
N ASP A 75 20.91 19.20 -2.48
CA ASP A 75 21.35 20.06 -3.57
C ASP A 75 22.00 21.34 -3.05
N SER A 76 21.45 21.92 -1.98
CA SER A 76 22.03 23.08 -1.31
C SER A 76 23.39 22.74 -0.68
N MET A 77 23.51 21.58 -0.02
CA MET A 77 24.79 21.06 0.45
C MET A 77 25.77 20.89 -0.72
N SER A 78 25.32 20.31 -1.84
CA SER A 78 26.16 20.14 -3.03
C SER A 78 26.72 21.46 -3.55
N ARG A 79 25.90 22.53 -3.55
CA ARG A 79 26.34 23.90 -3.90
C ARG A 79 27.36 24.44 -2.90
N CYS A 80 27.12 24.30 -1.59
CA CYS A 80 28.08 24.69 -0.56
C CYS A 80 29.43 23.98 -0.73
N ALA A 81 29.42 22.66 -0.94
CA ALA A 81 30.62 21.87 -1.15
C ALA A 81 31.40 22.26 -2.42
N ALA A 82 30.71 22.64 -3.51
CA ALA A 82 31.33 23.09 -4.75
C ALA A 82 31.95 24.49 -4.63
N SER A 83 31.36 25.36 -3.80
CA SER A 83 31.83 26.72 -3.57
C SER A 83 33.00 26.83 -2.57
N ALA A 84 33.27 25.76 -1.81
CA ALA A 84 34.38 25.70 -0.85
C ALA A 84 35.56 24.91 -1.45
N ALA A 85 36.75 25.03 -0.85
CA ALA A 85 37.86 24.15 -1.22
C ALA A 85 37.45 22.69 -1.00
N PRO A 86 37.45 21.82 -2.03
CA PRO A 86 36.99 20.45 -1.90
C PRO A 86 37.84 19.69 -0.88
N THR A 87 37.23 19.23 0.20
CA THR A 87 37.88 18.30 1.14
C THR A 87 37.24 16.92 1.01
N THR A 88 38.05 15.86 1.09
CA THR A 88 37.56 14.48 1.04
C THR A 88 36.47 14.21 2.08
N SER A 89 36.56 14.83 3.27
CA SER A 89 35.55 14.65 4.32
C SER A 89 34.19 15.23 3.96
N VAL A 90 34.14 16.40 3.29
CA VAL A 90 32.90 17.03 2.86
C VAL A 90 32.26 16.21 1.75
N THR A 91 33.06 15.75 0.78
CA THR A 91 32.58 14.89 -0.32
C THR A 91 32.01 13.56 0.19
N GLN A 92 32.68 12.90 1.14
CA GLN A 92 32.19 11.65 1.73
C GLN A 92 30.89 11.86 2.52
N LYS A 93 30.79 12.94 3.31
CA LYS A 93 29.57 13.27 4.04
C LYS A 93 28.40 13.57 3.09
N LEU A 94 28.65 14.30 1.99
CA LEU A 94 27.64 14.57 0.98
C LEU A 94 27.14 13.28 0.32
N ALA A 95 28.05 12.38 -0.04
CA ALA A 95 27.70 11.08 -0.60
C ALA A 95 26.80 10.31 0.37
N ARG A 96 27.12 10.29 1.66
CA ARG A 96 26.28 9.65 2.67
C ARG A 96 24.86 10.23 2.75
N HIS A 97 24.70 11.55 2.68
CA HIS A 97 23.36 12.15 2.69
C HIS A 97 22.55 11.80 1.43
N ARG A 98 23.21 11.64 0.28
CA ARG A 98 22.56 11.15 -0.96
C ARG A 98 22.13 9.69 -0.84
N ASP A 99 22.97 8.85 -0.23
CA ASP A 99 22.64 7.45 0.03
C ASP A 99 21.43 7.33 0.95
N ILE A 100 21.39 8.10 2.04
CA ILE A 100 20.25 8.13 2.99
C ILE A 100 18.94 8.54 2.27
N LEU A 101 18.98 9.61 1.47
CA LEU A 101 17.81 10.02 0.67
C LEU A 101 17.36 8.90 -0.28
N HIS A 102 18.32 8.22 -0.90
CA HIS A 102 18.03 7.11 -1.79
C HIS A 102 17.36 5.94 -1.05
N GLU A 103 17.86 5.56 0.13
CA GLU A 103 17.29 4.53 0.99
C GLU A 103 15.83 4.86 1.36
N PHE A 104 15.56 6.07 1.86
CA PHE A 104 14.20 6.50 2.18
C PHE A 104 13.27 6.49 0.96
N THR A 105 13.76 6.93 -0.19
CA THR A 105 12.98 6.92 -1.45
C THR A 105 12.63 5.50 -1.87
N GLN A 106 13.57 4.57 -1.78
CA GLN A 106 13.34 3.16 -2.09
C GLN A 106 12.34 2.53 -1.11
N GLU A 107 12.53 2.77 0.19
CA GLU A 107 11.64 2.26 1.21
C GLU A 107 10.21 2.75 1.02
N PHE A 108 10.02 4.05 0.76
CA PHE A 108 8.71 4.62 0.47
C PHE A 108 8.03 3.91 -0.70
N ARG A 109 8.74 3.73 -1.84
CA ARG A 109 8.20 3.00 -3.00
C ARG A 109 7.84 1.57 -2.66
N ARG A 110 8.68 0.87 -1.90
CA ARG A 110 8.43 -0.51 -1.47
C ARG A 110 7.15 -0.60 -0.63
N ILE A 111 6.99 0.29 0.36
CA ILE A 111 5.81 0.32 1.23
C ILE A 111 4.55 0.65 0.41
N LYS A 112 4.61 1.69 -0.44
CA LYS A 112 3.52 2.11 -1.33
C LYS A 112 3.07 0.98 -2.27
N GLY A 113 4.03 0.29 -2.89
CA GLY A 113 3.76 -0.87 -3.75
C GLY A 113 3.08 -2.00 -3.00
N ASN A 114 3.56 -2.33 -1.79
CA ASN A 114 2.92 -3.34 -0.95
C ASN A 114 1.47 -2.97 -0.59
N ILE A 115 1.20 -1.72 -0.22
CA ILE A 115 -0.16 -1.24 0.08
C ILE A 115 -1.07 -1.36 -1.14
N ASN A 116 -0.60 -0.97 -2.33
CA ASN A 116 -1.39 -1.06 -3.57
C ASN A 116 -1.73 -2.52 -3.91
N SER A 117 -0.74 -3.41 -3.86
CA SER A 117 -0.97 -4.85 -4.09
C SER A 117 -1.99 -5.43 -3.11
N MET A 118 -1.94 -5.04 -1.84
CA MET A 118 -2.92 -5.48 -0.84
C MET A 118 -4.33 -4.94 -1.10
N LYS A 119 -4.46 -3.69 -1.58
CA LYS A 119 -5.74 -3.11 -1.96
C LYS A 119 -6.36 -3.83 -3.15
N GLU A 120 -5.57 -4.04 -4.20
CA GLU A 120 -5.99 -4.79 -5.40
C GLU A 120 -6.46 -6.20 -5.01
N HIS A 121 -5.71 -6.89 -4.15
CA HIS A 121 -6.10 -8.20 -3.64
C HIS A 121 -7.44 -8.17 -2.86
N ALA A 122 -7.64 -7.15 -2.02
CA ALA A 122 -8.89 -6.99 -1.27
C ALA A 122 -10.10 -6.68 -2.17
N GLU A 123 -9.92 -5.83 -3.19
CA GLU A 123 -10.96 -5.50 -4.18
C GLU A 123 -11.37 -6.73 -4.99
N LEU A 124 -10.41 -7.54 -5.44
CA LEU A 124 -10.68 -8.80 -6.13
C LEU A 124 -11.48 -9.77 -5.26
N LEU A 125 -11.10 -9.95 -3.99
CA LEU A 125 -11.82 -10.82 -3.06
C LEU A 125 -13.24 -10.32 -2.75
N SER A 126 -13.45 -9.00 -2.70
CA SER A 126 -14.78 -8.41 -2.54
C SER A 126 -15.66 -8.71 -3.75
N SER A 127 -15.15 -8.46 -4.97
CA SER A 127 -15.88 -8.75 -6.21
C SER A 127 -16.30 -10.21 -6.30
N VAL A 128 -15.37 -11.14 -6.00
CA VAL A 128 -15.68 -12.59 -6.01
C VAL A 128 -16.74 -12.95 -4.96
N ARG A 129 -16.72 -12.31 -3.78
CA ARG A 129 -17.73 -12.53 -2.75
C ARG A 129 -19.11 -12.03 -3.20
N ASP A 130 -19.15 -10.88 -3.85
CA ASP A 130 -20.38 -10.28 -4.36
C ASP A 130 -20.98 -11.18 -5.46
N ASP A 131 -20.17 -11.64 -6.41
CA ASP A 131 -20.58 -12.60 -7.45
C ASP A 131 -21.14 -13.90 -6.87
N ILE A 132 -20.48 -14.47 -5.85
CA ILE A 132 -20.96 -15.68 -5.14
C ILE A 132 -22.28 -15.41 -4.44
N SER A 133 -22.43 -14.24 -3.83
CA SER A 133 -23.64 -13.85 -3.10
C SER A 133 -24.81 -13.64 -4.06
N GLU A 134 -24.57 -13.01 -5.20
CA GLU A 134 -25.55 -12.83 -6.28
C GLU A 134 -25.95 -14.18 -6.90
N TYR A 135 -24.98 -15.08 -7.15
CA TYR A 135 -25.26 -16.43 -7.63
C TYR A 135 -26.15 -17.22 -6.66
N LYS A 136 -25.93 -17.08 -5.34
CA LYS A 136 -26.78 -17.70 -4.31
C LYS A 136 -28.15 -17.02 -4.21
N ALA A 137 -28.21 -15.69 -4.30
CA ALA A 137 -29.43 -14.90 -4.15
C ALA A 137 -30.37 -15.02 -5.35
N SER A 138 -29.83 -15.19 -6.57
CA SER A 138 -30.59 -15.44 -7.81
C SER A 138 -31.34 -16.78 -7.80
N GLY A 139 -31.24 -17.58 -6.73
CA GLY A 139 -31.98 -18.81 -6.58
C GLY A 139 -31.58 -19.88 -7.59
N SER A 140 -30.42 -19.74 -8.22
CA SER A 140 -29.88 -20.75 -9.12
C SER A 140 -29.76 -22.07 -8.35
N VAL A 141 -30.64 -23.01 -8.70
CA VAL A 141 -30.65 -24.34 -8.08
C VAL A 141 -29.29 -24.94 -8.41
N SER A 142 -28.51 -25.26 -7.37
CA SER A 142 -27.21 -25.94 -7.54
C SER A 142 -27.36 -27.02 -8.61
N PRO A 143 -26.44 -27.14 -9.59
CA PRO A 143 -26.56 -28.14 -10.66
C PRO A 143 -26.84 -29.55 -10.11
N ARG A 144 -26.29 -29.86 -8.93
CA ARG A 144 -26.59 -31.09 -8.19
C ARG A 144 -28.06 -31.22 -7.77
N MET A 145 -28.66 -30.16 -7.25
CA MET A 145 -30.07 -30.14 -6.87
C MET A 145 -30.99 -30.19 -8.08
N GLN A 146 -30.58 -29.61 -9.22
CA GLN A 146 -31.30 -29.72 -10.49
C GLN A 146 -31.29 -31.18 -10.98
N LEU A 147 -30.11 -31.82 -10.99
CA LEU A 147 -29.97 -33.23 -11.35
C LEU A 147 -30.75 -34.17 -10.42
N LEU A 148 -30.79 -33.88 -9.12
CA LEU A 148 -31.60 -34.65 -8.16
C LEU A 148 -33.10 -34.49 -8.42
N ARG A 149 -33.56 -33.29 -8.75
CA ARG A 149 -34.96 -33.02 -9.14
C ARG A 149 -35.32 -33.75 -10.44
N GLU A 150 -34.45 -33.71 -11.45
CA GLU A 150 -34.63 -34.43 -12.71
C GLU A 150 -34.70 -35.95 -12.48
N ARG A 151 -33.79 -36.51 -11.66
CA ARG A 151 -33.85 -37.93 -11.27
C ARG A 151 -35.17 -38.29 -10.58
N ALA A 152 -35.65 -37.47 -9.65
CA ALA A 152 -36.91 -37.72 -8.96
C ALA A 152 -38.11 -37.67 -9.94
N ALA A 153 -38.12 -36.70 -10.85
CA ALA A 153 -39.16 -36.57 -11.87
C ALA A 153 -39.19 -37.77 -12.84
N ILE A 154 -38.03 -38.19 -13.33
CA ILE A 154 -37.89 -39.38 -14.19
C ILE A 154 -38.38 -40.63 -13.44
N HIS A 155 -37.93 -40.85 -12.21
CA HIS A 155 -38.35 -42.00 -11.42
C HIS A 155 -39.87 -42.01 -11.17
N GLY A 156 -40.46 -40.87 -10.82
CA GLY A 156 -41.92 -40.74 -10.65
C GLY A 156 -42.69 -41.05 -11.94
N SER A 157 -42.21 -40.56 -13.09
CA SER A 157 -42.85 -40.84 -14.39
C SER A 157 -42.80 -42.32 -14.78
N ILE A 158 -41.71 -43.01 -14.44
CA ILE A 158 -41.54 -44.44 -14.70
C ILE A 158 -42.48 -45.25 -13.80
N SER A 159 -42.59 -44.90 -12.52
CA SER A 159 -43.53 -45.53 -11.59
C SER A 159 -44.99 -45.35 -12.03
N HIS A 160 -45.35 -44.16 -12.52
CA HIS A 160 -46.70 -43.88 -13.02
C HIS A 160 -47.06 -44.72 -14.26
N LYS A 161 -46.14 -44.84 -15.23
CA LYS A 161 -46.36 -45.69 -16.42
C LYS A 161 -46.53 -47.18 -16.07
N LYS A 162 -45.83 -47.68 -15.04
CA LYS A 162 -45.97 -49.08 -14.61
C LYS A 162 -47.33 -49.39 -13.99
N MET A 163 -48.00 -48.41 -13.36
CA MET A 163 -49.33 -48.62 -12.77
C MET A 163 -50.45 -48.70 -13.82
N PHE A 164 -50.26 -48.15 -15.03
CA PHE A 164 -51.24 -48.23 -16.13
C PHE A 164 -51.04 -49.44 -17.06
N ALA A 165 -50.00 -50.23 -16.83
CA ALA A 165 -49.65 -51.41 -17.64
C ALA A 165 -49.98 -52.75 -16.95
N SER A 166 -50.69 -52.71 -15.82
CA SER A 166 -51.22 -53.88 -15.11
C SER A 166 -52.74 -53.92 -15.18
#